data_AF-A0A851C3A2-F1
#
_entry.id   AF-A0A851C3A2-F1
#
_cell.length_a   1.000
_cell.length_b   1.000
_cell.length_c   1.000
_cell.angle_alpha   90.00
_cell.angle_beta   90.00
_cell.angle_gamma   90.00
#
_symmetry.space_group_name_H-M   'P 1'
#
loop_
_entity.id
_entity.type
_entity.pdbx_description
1 polymer ?
#
loop_
_entity_poly.entity_id
_entity_poly.type
_entity_poly.pdbx_seq_one_letter_code
_entity_poly.pdbx_strand_id
1 'polypeptide(L)'
;QMRQVKTSVVCPHFSMLSHDSNIALMQLNISLEYSAAVRPVCLPNSTETSSSSLCARSGWGSWKQVAALENEICEINCYFSYPGGITARMLCAVFVSVGGWDC
;
A
#
# COMPACT_ATOMS: atom_id res chain seq x y z
N GLN A 1 7.78 13.51 16.31
CA GLN A 1 7.15 14.84 16.38
C GLN A 1 5.63 14.64 16.27
N MET A 2 4.83 15.24 17.15
CA MET A 2 3.36 15.19 17.06
C MET A 2 2.86 16.41 16.26
N ARG A 3 1.88 16.21 15.38
CA ARG A 3 1.25 17.24 14.54
C ARG A 3 -0.25 16.99 14.46
N GLN A 4 -1.05 18.06 14.35
CA GLN A 4 -2.47 17.92 14.07
C GLN A 4 -2.69 17.84 12.56
N VAL A 5 -3.73 17.10 12.15
CA VAL A 5 -4.18 17.09 10.76
C VAL A 5 -4.98 18.36 10.52
N LYS A 6 -4.59 19.12 9.49
CA LYS A 6 -5.34 20.30 9.03
C LYS A 6 -6.50 19.90 8.14
N THR A 7 -6.25 18.99 7.20
CA THR A 7 -7.28 18.46 6.30
C THR A 7 -6.89 17.08 5.81
N SER A 8 -7.91 16.30 5.43
CA SER A 8 -7.78 15.00 4.78
C SER A 8 -8.54 15.03 3.45
N VAL A 9 -7.91 14.56 2.38
CA VAL A 9 -8.50 14.43 1.06
C VAL A 9 -8.55 12.94 0.71
N VAL A 10 -9.75 12.40 0.57
CA VAL A 10 -9.98 11.01 0.14
C VAL A 10 -10.03 10.96 -1.39
N CYS A 11 -9.51 9.89 -1.99
CA CYS A 11 -9.62 9.69 -3.43
C CYS A 11 -11.09 9.70 -3.87
N PRO A 12 -11.49 10.56 -4.84
CA PRO A 12 -12.88 10.64 -5.29
C PRO A 12 -13.43 9.33 -5.90
N HIS A 13 -12.53 8.45 -6.35
CA HIS A 13 -12.87 7.16 -6.97
C HIS A 13 -12.88 6.00 -5.96
N PHE A 14 -12.75 6.27 -4.66
CA PHE A 14 -12.78 5.23 -3.64
C PHE A 14 -14.10 4.46 -3.67
N SER A 15 -13.99 3.13 -3.76
CA SER A 15 -15.12 2.20 -3.68
C SER A 15 -15.06 1.43 -2.38
N MET A 16 -16.08 1.58 -1.54
CA MET A 16 -16.17 0.82 -0.29
C MET A 16 -16.39 -0.67 -0.52
N LEU A 17 -17.09 -1.05 -1.60
CA LEU A 17 -17.42 -2.45 -1.89
C LEU A 17 -16.21 -3.25 -2.37
N SER A 18 -15.41 -2.66 -3.26
CA SER A 18 -14.24 -3.33 -3.84
C SER A 18 -12.92 -2.93 -3.22
N HIS A 19 -12.92 -1.98 -2.28
CA HIS A 19 -11.70 -1.34 -1.75
C HIS A 19 -10.79 -0.73 -2.84
N ASP A 20 -11.35 -0.47 -4.03
CA ASP A 20 -10.61 0.12 -5.12
C ASP A 20 -10.34 1.61 -4.86
N SER A 21 -9.20 2.10 -5.36
CA SER A 21 -8.70 3.46 -5.13
C SER A 21 -8.61 3.84 -3.64
N ASN A 22 -8.26 2.88 -2.78
CA ASN A 22 -8.09 3.08 -1.35
C ASN A 22 -6.80 3.85 -1.02
N ILE A 23 -6.85 5.17 -1.17
CA ILE A 23 -5.78 6.09 -0.84
C ILE A 23 -6.36 7.43 -0.38
N ALA A 24 -5.68 8.09 0.57
CA ALA A 24 -6.01 9.42 1.04
C ALA A 24 -4.74 10.23 1.35
N LEU A 25 -4.83 11.55 1.22
CA LEU A 25 -3.77 12.48 1.60
C LEU A 25 -4.15 13.21 2.88
N MET A 26 -3.20 13.34 3.80
CA MET A 26 -3.36 14.12 5.02
C MET A 26 -2.39 15.30 5.00
N GLN A 27 -2.93 16.51 5.10
CA GLN A 27 -2.13 17.72 5.25
C GLN A 27 -1.97 18.03 6.74
N LEU A 28 -0.73 18.15 7.20
CA LEU A 28 -0.43 18.55 8.57
C LEU A 28 -0.64 20.05 8.75
N ASN A 29 -1.02 20.47 9.97
CA ASN A 29 -1.17 21.89 10.31
C ASN A 29 0.15 22.66 10.30
N ILE A 30 1.24 21.96 10.62
CA ILE A 30 2.61 22.47 10.65
C ILE A 30 3.50 21.41 10.01
N SER A 31 4.44 21.85 9.17
CA SER A 31 5.43 20.98 8.53
C SER A 31 6.23 20.15 9.54
N LEU A 32 6.73 19.00 9.10
CA LEU A 32 7.66 18.19 9.86
C LEU A 32 9.08 18.75 9.73
N GLU A 33 9.82 18.77 10.83
CA GLU A 33 11.26 19.04 10.79
C GLU A 33 12.00 17.77 10.34
N TYR A 34 12.76 17.85 9.25
CA TYR A 34 13.53 16.71 8.77
C TYR A 34 14.75 16.43 9.64
N SER A 35 15.07 15.15 9.78
CA SER A 35 16.20 14.69 10.59
C SER A 35 16.74 13.36 10.08
N ALA A 36 17.65 12.73 10.82
CA ALA A 36 18.05 11.36 10.54
C ALA A 36 16.89 10.35 10.70
N ALA A 37 15.92 10.65 11.58
CA ALA A 37 14.78 9.77 11.86
C ALA A 37 13.49 10.14 11.09
N VAL A 38 13.43 11.33 10.49
CA VAL A 38 12.24 11.82 9.77
C VAL A 38 12.65 12.25 8.37
N ARG A 39 12.25 11.45 7.37
CA ARG A 39 12.49 11.70 5.95
C ARG A 39 11.30 11.23 5.10
N PRO A 40 11.03 11.87 3.96
CA PRO A 40 10.00 11.41 3.04
C PRO A 40 10.43 10.10 2.34
N VAL A 41 9.45 9.30 1.93
CA VAL A 41 9.65 8.19 1.00
C VAL A 41 9.54 8.69 -0.44
N CYS A 42 10.26 8.05 -1.36
CA CYS A 42 10.14 8.34 -2.78
C CYS A 42 8.79 7.84 -3.30
N LEU A 43 8.17 8.62 -4.20
CA LEU A 43 7.03 8.16 -4.97
C LEU A 43 7.54 7.45 -6.23
N PRO A 44 6.88 6.35 -6.65
CA PRO A 44 7.25 5.67 -7.87
C PRO A 44 6.91 6.51 -9.11
N ASN A 45 7.63 6.28 -10.20
CA ASN A 45 7.26 6.82 -11.50
C ASN A 45 6.02 6.10 -12.05
N SER A 46 5.24 6.78 -12.89
CA SER A 46 4.01 6.19 -13.48
C SER A 46 4.26 4.95 -14.36
N THR A 47 5.51 4.73 -14.77
CA THR A 47 5.94 3.60 -15.61
C THR A 47 6.68 2.51 -14.84
N GLU A 48 6.87 2.66 -13.52
CA GLU A 48 7.57 1.66 -12.71
C GLU A 48 6.67 0.46 -12.43
N THR A 49 7.06 -0.71 -12.95
CA THR A 49 6.40 -1.99 -12.66
C THR A 49 7.02 -2.64 -11.43
N SER A 50 6.19 -2.99 -10.45
CA SER A 50 6.66 -3.58 -9.18
C SER A 50 6.71 -5.11 -9.19
N SER A 51 6.26 -5.80 -10.25
CA SER A 51 6.16 -7.26 -10.28
C SER A 51 7.51 -7.94 -10.02
N SER A 52 7.52 -9.00 -9.20
CA SER A 52 8.70 -9.81 -8.83
C SER A 52 9.80 -9.10 -8.03
N SER A 53 9.56 -7.88 -7.53
CA SER A 53 10.50 -7.17 -6.68
C SER A 53 10.41 -7.61 -5.20
N LEU A 54 11.56 -7.70 -4.53
CA LEU A 54 11.62 -7.87 -3.08
C LEU A 54 11.34 -6.54 -2.39
N CYS A 55 10.36 -6.54 -1.50
CA CYS A 55 9.86 -5.36 -0.80
C CYS A 55 9.86 -5.59 0.72
N ALA A 56 9.71 -4.50 1.47
CA ALA A 56 9.60 -4.53 2.93
C ALA A 56 8.26 -3.94 3.35
N ARG A 57 7.54 -4.67 4.22
CA ARG A 57 6.35 -4.17 4.91
C ARG A 57 6.72 -3.82 6.34
N SER A 58 6.46 -2.57 6.74
CA SER A 58 6.75 -2.05 8.08
C SER A 58 5.55 -1.32 8.67
N GLY A 59 5.41 -1.34 10.00
CA GLY A 59 4.40 -0.60 10.75
C GLY A 59 4.61 -0.79 12.25
N TRP A 60 3.65 -0.40 13.08
CA TRP A 60 3.71 -0.69 14.53
C TRP A 60 3.62 -2.19 14.87
N GLY A 61 3.23 -3.02 13.90
CA GLY A 61 3.35 -4.48 13.97
C GLY A 61 4.75 -4.96 13.59
N SER A 62 4.85 -6.23 13.18
CA SER A 62 6.14 -6.80 12.77
C SER A 62 6.58 -6.34 11.39
N TRP A 63 7.87 -6.05 11.24
CA TRP A 63 8.53 -5.97 9.94
C TRP A 63 8.49 -7.33 9.24
N LYS A 64 8.21 -7.33 7.93
CA LYS A 64 8.20 -8.54 7.10
C LYS A 64 8.81 -8.23 5.73
N GLN A 65 9.62 -9.17 5.24
CA GLN A 65 10.02 -9.20 3.84
C GLN A 65 8.90 -9.82 3.01
N VAL A 66 8.54 -9.15 1.92
CA VAL A 66 7.49 -9.58 0.99
C VAL A 66 8.02 -9.55 -0.43
N ALA A 67 7.42 -10.33 -1.32
CA ALA A 67 7.70 -10.28 -2.75
C ALA A 67 6.43 -9.84 -3.49
N ALA A 68 6.56 -8.86 -4.37
CA ALA A 68 5.46 -8.42 -5.21
C ALA A 68 5.08 -9.49 -6.24
N LEU A 69 3.79 -9.71 -6.42
CA LEU A 69 3.25 -10.78 -7.26
C LEU A 69 2.32 -10.21 -8.34
N GLU A 70 2.16 -10.99 -9.40
CA GLU A 70 1.19 -10.69 -10.45
C GLU A 70 -0.24 -10.78 -9.92
N ASN A 71 -1.07 -9.82 -10.34
CA ASN A 71 -2.45 -9.71 -9.86
C ASN A 71 -3.29 -10.95 -10.19
N GLU A 72 -3.01 -11.64 -11.31
CA GLU A 72 -3.70 -12.87 -11.72
C GLU A 72 -3.57 -13.98 -10.66
N ILE A 73 -2.40 -14.12 -10.04
CA ILE A 73 -2.18 -15.14 -9.02
C ILE A 73 -2.97 -14.79 -7.75
N CYS A 74 -3.04 -13.51 -7.39
CA CYS A 74 -3.79 -13.08 -6.20
C CYS A 74 -5.29 -13.05 -6.42
N GLU A 75 -5.76 -12.83 -7.64
CA GLU A 75 -7.19 -12.93 -7.96
C GLU A 75 -7.74 -14.30 -7.58
N ILE A 76 -6.99 -15.36 -7.92
CA ILE A 76 -7.40 -16.74 -7.64
C ILE A 76 -7.23 -17.11 -6.15
N ASN A 77 -6.11 -16.71 -5.53
CA ASN A 77 -5.77 -17.17 -4.17
C ASN A 77 -6.33 -16.30 -3.04
N CYS A 78 -6.53 -15.01 -3.28
CA CYS A 78 -6.94 -14.02 -2.26
C CYS A 78 -8.31 -13.41 -2.55
N TYR A 79 -8.55 -13.00 -3.80
CA TYR A 79 -9.69 -12.13 -4.13
C TYR A 79 -10.86 -12.85 -4.79
N PHE A 80 -10.83 -14.18 -4.93
CA PHE A 80 -11.84 -14.94 -5.67
C PHE A 80 -13.29 -14.77 -5.13
N SER A 81 -13.42 -14.48 -3.83
CA SER A 81 -14.71 -14.22 -3.17
C SER A 81 -14.95 -12.75 -2.84
N TYR A 82 -13.97 -11.87 -3.11
CA TYR A 82 -14.09 -10.45 -2.80
C TYR A 82 -14.93 -9.73 -3.87
N PRO A 83 -15.95 -8.95 -3.48
CA PRO A 83 -16.74 -8.18 -4.43
C PRO A 83 -15.84 -7.22 -5.23
N GLY A 84 -15.73 -7.43 -6.54
CA GLY A 84 -14.94 -6.58 -7.43
C GLY A 84 -13.49 -7.02 -7.66
N GLY A 85 -13.03 -8.12 -7.02
CA GLY A 85 -11.73 -8.72 -7.26
C GLY A 85 -10.55 -7.77 -7.03
N ILE A 86 -9.40 -8.10 -7.64
CA ILE A 86 -8.23 -7.24 -7.72
C ILE A 86 -8.32 -6.32 -8.94
N THR A 87 -8.09 -5.01 -8.74
CA THR A 87 -8.11 -4.04 -9.85
C THR A 87 -6.70 -3.73 -10.35
N ALA A 88 -6.59 -3.11 -11.53
CA ALA A 88 -5.32 -2.61 -12.07
C ALA A 88 -4.67 -1.50 -11.20
N ARG A 89 -5.36 -0.97 -10.19
CA ARG A 89 -4.87 0.01 -9.23
C ARG A 89 -4.37 -0.62 -7.92
N MET A 90 -4.39 -1.95 -7.83
CA MET A 90 -3.91 -2.71 -6.69
C MET A 90 -2.64 -3.47 -7.05
N LEU A 91 -1.83 -3.73 -6.03
CA LEU A 91 -0.64 -4.58 -6.10
C LEU A 91 -0.77 -5.64 -5.01
N CYS A 92 -0.30 -6.84 -5.32
CA CYS A 92 -0.30 -7.95 -4.38
C CYS A 92 1.11 -8.35 -3.96
N ALA A 93 1.26 -8.90 -2.76
CA ALA A 93 2.52 -9.42 -2.28
C ALA A 93 2.37 -10.69 -1.45
N VAL A 94 3.44 -11.48 -1.38
CA VAL A 94 3.52 -12.74 -0.62
C VAL A 94 4.64 -12.67 0.42
N PHE A 95 4.45 -13.28 1.59
CA PHE A 95 5.49 -13.37 2.60
C PHE A 95 6.57 -14.37 2.20
N VAL A 96 7.81 -13.89 2.10
CA VAL A 96 8.96 -14.70 1.63
C VAL A 96 9.28 -15.87 2.58
N SER A 97 9.03 -15.72 3.89
CA SER A 97 9.48 -16.68 4.91
C SER A 97 8.47 -17.73 5.35
N VAL A 98 7.19 -17.63 4.94
CA VAL A 98 6.12 -18.50 5.44
C VAL A 98 5.25 -19.10 4.33
N GLY A 99 5.44 -18.68 3.06
CA GLY A 99 4.56 -19.07 1.96
C GLY A 99 3.11 -18.60 2.14
N GLY A 100 2.88 -17.63 3.03
CA GLY A 100 1.56 -17.05 3.30
C GLY A 100 1.29 -15.85 2.38
N TRP A 101 0.03 -15.71 1.98
CA TRP A 101 -0.47 -14.62 1.14
C TRP A 101 -0.81 -13.41 2.02
N ASP A 102 -0.44 -12.19 1.60
CA ASP A 102 -0.95 -10.96 2.22
C ASP A 102 -2.26 -10.59 1.51
N CYS A 103 -3.33 -11.31 1.86
CA CYS A 103 -4.71 -10.90 1.71
C CYS A 103 -5.21 -10.44 3.10
#